data_AF-A0A9P8I185-F1
#
_entry.id   AF-A0A9P8I185-F1
#
_cell.length_a   1.000
_cell.length_b   1.000
_cell.length_c   1.000
_cell.angle_alpha   90.00
_cell.angle_beta   90.00
_cell.angle_gamma   90.00
#
_symmetry.space_group_name_H-M   'P 1'
#
loop_
_entity.id
_entity.type
_entity.pdbx_description
1 polymer ?
#
loop_
_entity_poly.entity_id
_entity_poly.type
_entity_poly.pdbx_seq_one_letter_code
_entity_poly.pdbx_strand_id
1 'polypeptide(L)'
;MGEAARAPERSIDVETSGLNPWAKDFKVLTVALSTTNFNVAFALDHPKAGWNATERKAIIAALEDVLRGTGRLIAHNAPFEVVVLILLL
;
A
#
# COMPACT_ATOMS: atom_id res chain seq x y z
N MET A 1 -15.78 1.02 -2.14
CA MET A 1 -15.08 2.02 -1.31
C MET A 1 -15.47 1.92 0.17
N GLY A 2 -14.55 1.41 0.98
CA GLY A 2 -14.65 1.39 2.44
C GLY A 2 -14.39 2.75 3.09
N GLU A 3 -14.44 2.83 4.43
CA GLU A 3 -14.21 4.06 5.20
C GLU A 3 -12.86 4.73 4.85
N ALA A 4 -11.79 3.94 4.80
CA ALA A 4 -10.44 4.38 4.46
C ALA A 4 -10.35 5.17 3.13
N ALA A 5 -11.06 4.71 2.10
CA ALA A 5 -11.08 5.34 0.78
C ALA A 5 -11.85 6.67 0.76
N ARG A 6 -12.75 6.89 1.72
CA ARG A 6 -13.55 8.11 1.85
C ARG A 6 -12.97 9.12 2.84
N ALA A 7 -11.91 8.75 3.57
CA ALA A 7 -11.28 9.64 4.53
C ALA A 7 -10.71 10.88 3.82
N PRO A 8 -10.95 12.10 4.35
CA PRO A 8 -10.49 13.34 3.72
C PRO A 8 -8.97 13.44 3.68
N GLU A 9 -8.32 12.83 4.66
CA GLU A 9 -6.87 12.66 4.76
C GLU A 9 -6.56 11.22 5.10
N ARG A 10 -5.57 10.68 4.40
CA ARG A 10 -5.01 9.36 4.65
C ARG A 10 -3.52 9.42 4.41
N SER A 11 -2.74 8.69 5.19
CA SER A 11 -1.32 8.49 4.95
C SER A 11 -1.02 7.07 4.53
N ILE A 12 0.02 6.93 3.71
CA ILE A 12 0.54 5.63 3.28
C ILE A 12 2.05 5.61 3.43
N ASP A 13 2.57 4.43 3.74
CA ASP A 13 3.98 4.12 3.75
C ASP A 13 4.18 2.67 3.30
N VAL A 14 5.31 2.38 2.65
CA VAL A 14 5.62 1.05 2.11
C VAL A 14 7.05 0.64 2.47
N GLU A 15 7.20 -0.58 2.98
CA GLU A 15 8.52 -1.17 3.18
C GLU A 15 8.82 -2.13 2.03
N THR A 16 10.04 -2.06 1.52
CA THR A 16 10.41 -2.72 0.27
C THR A 16 11.66 -3.58 0.46
N SER A 17 11.86 -4.56 -0.43
CA SER A 17 13.05 -5.43 -0.38
C SER A 17 14.37 -4.72 -0.77
N GLY A 18 14.30 -3.47 -1.22
CA GLY A 18 15.45 -2.63 -1.58
C GLY A 18 15.02 -1.29 -2.17
N LEU A 19 15.96 -0.40 -2.47
CA LEU A 19 15.65 0.98 -2.90
C LEU A 19 15.37 1.14 -4.40
N ASN A 20 15.66 0.13 -5.22
CA ASN A 20 15.47 0.20 -6.67
C ASN A 20 14.14 -0.48 -7.07
N PRO A 21 13.07 0.27 -7.38
CA PRO A 21 11.77 -0.31 -7.73
C PRO A 21 11.76 -1.03 -9.08
N TRP A 22 12.77 -0.84 -9.92
CA TRP A 22 12.91 -1.53 -11.20
C TRP A 22 13.74 -2.82 -11.13
N ALA A 23 14.25 -3.18 -9.94
CA ALA A 23 14.97 -4.44 -9.76
C ALA A 23 14.02 -5.64 -9.96
N LYS A 24 14.50 -6.69 -10.64
CA LYS A 24 13.69 -7.87 -10.99
C LYS A 24 13.01 -8.53 -9.78
N ASP A 25 13.69 -8.54 -8.64
CA ASP A 25 13.22 -9.19 -7.41
C ASP A 25 12.71 -8.16 -6.38
N PHE A 26 12.41 -6.93 -6.83
CA PHE A 26 11.81 -5.91 -6.00
C PHE A 26 10.42 -6.35 -5.52
N LYS A 27 10.14 -6.15 -4.23
CA LYS A 27 8.89 -6.54 -3.58
C LYS A 27 8.44 -5.45 -2.62
N VAL A 28 7.14 -5.27 -2.53
CA VAL A 28 6.50 -4.48 -1.46
C VAL A 28 6.21 -5.43 -0.29
N LEU A 29 7.03 -5.37 0.74
CA LEU A 29 6.99 -6.31 1.86
C LEU A 29 5.83 -6.01 2.81
N THR A 30 5.63 -4.74 3.14
CA THR A 30 4.52 -4.28 3.98
C THR A 30 3.95 -2.97 3.45
N VAL A 31 2.70 -2.72 3.81
CA VAL A 31 2.01 -1.44 3.58
C VAL A 31 1.44 -0.97 4.91
N ALA A 32 1.63 0.29 5.22
CA ALA A 32 0.97 0.97 6.33
C ALA A 32 -0.02 1.99 5.78
N LEU A 33 -1.21 2.04 6.38
CA LEU A 33 -2.27 2.97 6.08
C LEU A 33 -2.75 3.61 7.37
N SER A 34 -2.85 4.94 7.38
CA SER A 34 -3.47 5.65 8.49
C SER A 34 -4.51 6.63 7.99
N THR A 35 -5.54 6.83 8.81
CA THR A 35 -6.50 7.92 8.74
C THR A 35 -6.56 8.59 10.11
N THR A 36 -7.45 9.55 10.29
CA THR A 36 -7.73 10.14 11.61
C THR A 36 -8.21 9.10 12.63
N ASN A 37 -8.92 8.06 12.19
CA ASN A 37 -9.62 7.12 13.08
C ASN A 37 -8.91 5.78 13.26
N PHE A 38 -8.02 5.41 12.35
CA PHE A 38 -7.33 4.12 12.43
C PHE A 38 -5.93 4.19 11.83
N ASN A 39 -5.08 3.28 12.30
CA ASN A 39 -3.78 3.01 11.72
C ASN A 39 -3.60 1.49 11.64
N VAL A 40 -3.21 0.99 10.48
CA VAL A 40 -2.97 -0.42 10.24
C VAL A 40 -1.72 -0.61 9.39
N ALA A 41 -0.90 -1.58 9.76
CA ALA A 41 0.18 -2.08 8.91
C ALA A 41 -0.04 -3.57 8.67
N PHE A 42 0.16 -4.01 7.43
CA PHE A 42 0.02 -5.42 7.06
C PHE A 42 1.12 -5.86 6.11
N ALA A 43 1.48 -7.14 6.19
CA ALA A 43 2.39 -7.76 5.24
C ALA A 43 1.70 -7.96 3.90
N LEU A 44 2.43 -7.74 2.80
CA LEU A 44 1.95 -8.00 1.45
C LEU A 44 2.79 -9.13 0.81
N ASP A 45 4.03 -8.85 0.42
CA ASP A 45 4.92 -9.85 -0.19
C ASP A 45 6.02 -10.35 0.77
N HIS A 46 5.89 -10.09 2.07
CA HIS A 46 6.79 -10.65 3.08
C HIS A 46 6.71 -12.19 3.08
N PRO A 47 7.82 -12.95 3.21
CA PRO A 47 7.82 -14.41 3.16
C PRO A 47 6.91 -15.09 4.21
N LYS A 48 6.55 -14.37 5.28
CA LYS A 48 5.66 -14.83 6.36
C LYS A 48 4.26 -14.20 6.30
N ALA A 49 3.86 -13.56 5.19
CA ALA A 49 2.55 -12.92 5.08
C ALA A 49 1.40 -13.94 5.16
N GLY A 50 1.62 -15.17 4.70
CA GLY A 50 0.66 -16.27 4.82
C GLY A 50 -0.53 -16.20 3.87
N TRP A 51 -0.63 -15.14 3.05
CA TRP A 51 -1.69 -14.99 2.06
C TRP A 51 -1.61 -16.03 0.95
N ASN A 52 -2.74 -16.61 0.59
CA ASN A 52 -2.88 -17.28 -0.69
C ASN A 52 -3.07 -16.24 -1.83
N ALA A 53 -3.02 -16.70 -3.09
CA ALA A 53 -3.11 -15.82 -4.25
C ALA A 53 -4.44 -15.01 -4.32
N THR A 54 -5.54 -15.61 -3.86
CA THR A 54 -6.86 -14.97 -3.84
C THR A 54 -6.92 -13.86 -2.80
N GLU A 55 -6.42 -14.12 -1.59
CA GLU A 55 -6.32 -13.14 -0.50
C GLU A 55 -5.41 -11.98 -0.89
N ARG A 56 -4.23 -12.27 -1.45
CA ARG A 56 -3.31 -11.25 -1.95
C ARG A 56 -3.99 -10.36 -2.97
N LYS A 57 -4.71 -10.94 -3.94
CA LYS A 57 -5.45 -10.17 -4.95
C LYS A 57 -6.54 -9.29 -4.32
N ALA A 58 -7.26 -9.80 -3.32
CA ALA A 58 -8.26 -9.03 -2.58
C ALA A 58 -7.65 -7.85 -1.81
N ILE A 59 -6.48 -8.05 -1.20
CA ILE A 59 -5.73 -7.00 -0.50
C ILE A 59 -5.28 -5.92 -1.49
N ILE A 60 -4.73 -6.30 -2.65
CA ILE A 60 -4.34 -5.35 -3.70
C ILE A 60 -5.54 -4.54 -4.18
N ALA A 61 -6.69 -5.18 -4.42
CA ALA A 61 -7.91 -4.47 -4.82
C ALA A 61 -8.41 -3.51 -3.74
N ALA A 62 -8.33 -3.89 -2.45
CA ALA A 62 -8.69 -3.00 -1.34
C ALA A 62 -7.73 -1.82 -1.22
N LEU A 63 -6.43 -2.05 -1.42
CA LEU A 63 -5.42 -1.00 -1.46
C LEU A 63 -5.66 -0.04 -2.63
N GLU A 64 -5.96 -0.56 -3.82
CA GLU A 64 -6.32 0.25 -4.99
C GLU A 64 -7.53 1.16 -4.70
N ASP A 65 -8.57 0.62 -4.05
CA ASP A 65 -9.75 1.37 -3.61
C ASP A 65 -9.36 2.54 -2.70
N VAL A 66 -8.41 2.33 -1.78
CA VAL A 66 -7.89 3.38 -0.89
C VAL A 66 -7.09 4.41 -1.70
N LEU A 67 -6.21 3.99 -2.60
CA LEU A 67 -5.38 4.90 -3.39
C LEU A 67 -6.23 5.80 -4.31
N ARG A 68 -7.25 5.23 -4.95
CA ARG A 68 -8.21 5.94 -5.82
C ARG A 68 -9.28 6.73 -5.06
N GLY A 69 -9.31 6.63 -3.74
CA GLY A 69 -10.27 7.32 -2.91
C GLY A 69 -10.25 8.84 -3.11
N THR A 70 -11.32 9.52 -2.70
CA THR A 70 -11.37 10.98 -2.71
C THR A 70 -10.54 11.55 -1.55
N GLY A 71 -9.94 12.73 -1.69
CA GLY A 71 -9.20 13.39 -0.61
C GLY A 71 -7.68 13.39 -0.79
N ARG A 72 -6.95 13.74 0.28
CA ARG A 72 -5.49 13.85 0.26
C ARG A 72 -4.85 12.56 0.74
N LEU A 73 -3.97 12.01 -0.11
CA LEU A 73 -3.05 10.94 0.26
C LEU A 73 -1.69 11.55 0.60
N ILE A 74 -1.19 11.25 1.79
CA ILE A 74 0.02 11.84 2.36
C ILE A 74 1.07 10.74 2.45
N ALA A 75 2.27 11.01 1.97
CA ALA A 75 3.42 10.14 2.15
C ALA A 75 4.65 11.01 2.43
N HIS A 76 5.62 10.49 3.19
CA HIS A 76 6.79 11.29 3.57
C HIS A 76 7.70 11.57 2.38
N ASN A 77 7.92 10.57 1.52
CA ASN A 77 8.74 10.67 0.32
C ASN A 77 7.92 10.38 -0.94
N ALA A 78 6.78 11.07 -1.08
CA ALA A 78 5.73 10.73 -2.03
C ALA A 78 6.19 10.32 -3.45
N PRO A 79 7.24 10.92 -4.07
CA PRO A 79 7.75 10.44 -5.35
C PRO A 79 8.14 8.95 -5.36
N PHE A 80 8.76 8.45 -4.29
CA PHE A 80 9.12 7.05 -4.15
C PHE A 80 7.87 6.17 -4.00
N GLU A 81 6.98 6.47 -3.04
CA GLU A 81 5.78 5.66 -2.83
C GLU A 81 4.90 5.63 -4.08
N VAL A 82 4.77 6.73 -4.81
CA VAL A 82 4.00 6.77 -6.07
C VAL A 82 4.57 5.80 -7.11
N VAL A 83 5.90 5.80 -7.33
CA VAL A 83 6.52 4.87 -8.29
C VAL A 83 6.30 3.42 -7.87
N VAL A 84 6.52 3.12 -6.58
CA VAL A 84 6.35 1.77 -6.02
C VAL A 84 4.91 1.27 -6.17
N LEU A 85 3.93 2.11 -5.83
CA LEU A 85 2.51 1.75 -5.87
C LEU A 85 1.99 1.63 -7.31
N ILE A 86 2.49 2.42 -8.25
CA ILE A 86 2.15 2.26 -9.68
C ILE A 86 2.65 0.92 -10.23
N LEU A 87 3.84 0.47 -9.82
CA LEU A 87 4.40 -0.81 -10.28
C LEU A 87 3.75 -2.01 -9.59
N LEU A 88 3.11 -1.80 -8.45
CA LEU A 88 2.43 -2.84 -7.69
C LEU A 88 1.05 -3.19 -8.25
N LEU A 89 0.32 -2.18 -8.77
CA LEU A 89 -1.05 -2.29 -9.29
C LEU A 89 -1.07 -2.74 -10.77
#